data_AF-A0A0D2E970-F1
#
_entry.id   AF-A0A0D2E970-F1
#
_cell.length_a   1.000
_cell.length_b   1.000
_cell.length_c   1.000
_cell.angle_alpha   90.00
_cell.angle_beta   90.00
_cell.angle_gamma   90.00
#
_symmetry.space_group_name_H-M   'P 1'
#
loop_
_entity.id
_entity.type
_entity.pdbx_description
1 polymer ?
#
loop_
_entity_poly.entity_id
_entity_poly.type
_entity_poly.pdbx_seq_one_letter_code
_entity_poly.pdbx_strand_id
1 'polypeptide(L)'
;MQRLPRLLNLSENTGHRILKYRYLLLVALSSAIDSRIFLFCGKALAAGGPASLLLTEALSCIMLYCALDPLMEMMVYQPSGSFICFAYHYIDPAWAFTVGWIYVFHCFTIIPFDIIAAAKMMKAFLPSINIAVWLSTFIVALSATSLSGTTYFMQISALLTLAKLIMITGLGLLTVSLASKKGLPPEYKPFEYWKRPGAFNGGLFGAAGTLFFSGTSPSGLDILSLGAQESNSTPDTVRLGSRALFWTLTTLRIFNAVAAGIEAPFTDLRLLDSHSDYGRVSTTFDNTFGCLWGIQGFVGTG
;
A
#
# COMPACT_ATOMS: atom_id res chain seq x y z
N MET A 1 19.30 38.78 -14.06
CA MET A 1 19.70 37.36 -14.08
C MET A 1 21.20 37.20 -13.78
N GLN A 2 21.67 37.40 -12.53
CA GLN A 2 23.10 37.17 -12.22
C GLN A 2 23.44 36.95 -10.72
N ARG A 3 22.48 36.70 -9.84
CA ARG A 3 22.72 36.46 -8.39
C ARG A 3 22.27 35.07 -7.91
N LEU A 4 22.41 34.04 -8.74
CA LEU A 4 22.08 32.65 -8.37
C LEU A 4 23.26 31.72 -7.98
N PRO A 5 24.56 32.01 -8.18
CA PRO A 5 25.59 31.04 -7.82
C PRO A 5 25.92 30.99 -6.32
N ARG A 6 25.61 32.03 -5.53
CA ARG A 6 25.92 32.04 -4.08
C ARG A 6 24.93 31.24 -3.21
N LEU A 7 23.70 31.01 -3.69
CA LEU A 7 22.72 30.20 -2.95
C LEU A 7 22.95 28.69 -3.14
N LEU A 8 23.57 28.29 -4.26
CA LEU A 8 23.99 26.90 -4.50
C LEU A 8 25.11 26.47 -3.55
N ASN A 9 26.08 27.35 -3.28
CA ASN A 9 27.19 27.03 -2.35
C ASN A 9 26.78 27.07 -0.87
N LEU A 10 25.66 27.72 -0.52
CA LEU A 10 25.10 27.66 0.85
C LEU A 10 24.29 26.37 1.10
N SER A 11 23.77 25.72 0.06
CA SER A 11 23.19 24.38 0.15
C SER A 11 24.25 23.28 0.22
N GLU A 12 25.47 23.55 -0.21
CA GLU A 12 26.54 22.54 -0.28
C GLU A 12 27.16 22.25 1.11
N ASN A 13 26.86 23.08 2.13
CA ASN A 13 27.54 23.03 3.43
C ASN A 13 26.63 22.84 4.66
N THR A 14 25.42 22.29 4.48
CA THR A 14 24.57 21.84 5.60
C THR A 14 24.36 20.33 5.55
N GLY A 15 25.26 19.64 6.27
CA GLY A 15 24.98 18.49 7.13
C GLY A 15 24.06 17.37 6.62
N HIS A 16 24.67 16.20 6.41
CA HIS A 16 24.07 14.87 6.60
C HIS A 16 23.22 14.25 5.47
N ARG A 17 23.79 14.14 4.26
CA ARG A 17 23.37 13.10 3.29
C ARG A 17 23.86 11.70 3.72
N ILE A 18 23.31 11.18 4.83
CA ILE A 18 23.75 9.90 5.44
C ILE A 18 22.99 8.70 4.85
N LEU A 19 21.89 8.94 4.12
CA LEU A 19 20.92 7.91 3.78
C LEU A 19 21.13 7.32 2.39
N LYS A 20 21.21 5.97 2.34
CA LYS A 20 21.31 5.24 1.08
C LYS A 20 19.96 5.22 0.39
N TYR A 21 19.94 5.68 -0.86
CA TYR A 21 18.74 5.73 -1.72
C TYR A 21 17.96 4.40 -1.80
N ARG A 22 18.66 3.26 -1.74
CA ARG A 22 18.02 1.92 -1.72
C ARG A 22 17.04 1.71 -0.55
N TYR A 23 17.32 2.27 0.63
CA TYR A 23 16.41 2.14 1.78
C TYR A 23 15.19 3.03 1.60
N LEU A 24 15.36 4.21 1.00
CA LEU A 24 14.25 5.10 0.66
C LEU A 24 13.30 4.48 -0.36
N LEU A 25 13.83 3.83 -1.40
CA LEU A 25 13.00 3.09 -2.35
C LEU A 25 12.18 1.98 -1.68
N LEU A 26 12.78 1.26 -0.73
CA LEU A 26 12.07 0.22 0.03
C LEU A 26 11.00 0.83 0.95
N VAL A 27 11.28 1.94 1.62
CA VAL A 27 10.28 2.63 2.45
C VAL A 27 9.13 3.18 1.59
N ALA A 28 9.45 3.77 0.44
CA ALA A 28 8.47 4.22 -0.53
C ALA A 28 7.58 3.06 -1.02
N LEU A 29 8.17 1.90 -1.35
CA LEU A 29 7.43 0.68 -1.68
C LEU A 29 6.51 0.22 -0.54
N SER A 30 6.94 0.35 0.71
CA SER A 30 6.13 -0.01 1.89
C SER A 30 4.88 0.84 2.01
N SER A 31 5.01 2.14 1.80
CA SER A 31 3.87 3.06 1.88
C SER A 31 2.93 2.89 0.69
N ALA A 32 3.49 2.51 -0.47
CA ALA A 32 2.75 2.11 -1.65
C ALA A 32 1.97 0.80 -1.46
N ILE A 33 2.53 -0.13 -0.70
CA ILE A 33 1.95 -1.46 -0.44
C ILE A 33 1.55 -1.53 1.03
N ASP A 34 0.37 -1.01 1.31
CA ASP A 34 -0.12 -0.87 2.68
C ASP A 34 -1.39 -1.69 2.94
N SER A 35 -1.78 -1.73 4.22
CA SER A 35 -2.89 -2.56 4.71
C SER A 35 -4.24 -2.18 4.08
N ARG A 36 -4.39 -0.93 3.62
CA ARG A 36 -5.59 -0.42 2.93
C ARG A 36 -5.89 -1.22 1.68
N ILE A 37 -4.88 -1.65 0.92
CA ILE A 37 -5.10 -2.42 -0.30
C ILE A 37 -5.89 -3.70 0.01
N PHE A 38 -5.57 -4.39 1.09
CA PHE A 38 -6.28 -5.62 1.48
C PHE A 38 -7.69 -5.33 2.00
N LEU A 39 -7.83 -4.30 2.85
CA LEU A 39 -9.10 -3.94 3.48
C LEU A 39 -10.13 -3.39 2.49
N PHE A 40 -9.67 -2.57 1.55
CA PHE A 40 -10.55 -1.99 0.53
C PHE A 40 -10.77 -2.95 -0.63
N CYS A 41 -9.84 -3.85 -0.94
CA CYS A 41 -10.06 -4.87 -1.97
C CYS A 41 -11.28 -5.77 -1.64
N GLY A 42 -11.44 -6.20 -0.38
CA GLY A 42 -12.62 -6.97 0.04
C GLY A 42 -13.94 -6.21 -0.15
N LYS A 43 -13.98 -4.95 0.27
CA LYS A 43 -15.15 -4.06 0.11
C LYS A 43 -15.45 -3.71 -1.35
N ALA A 44 -14.41 -3.45 -2.13
CA ALA A 44 -14.51 -3.18 -3.56
C ALA A 44 -15.00 -4.41 -4.32
N LEU A 45 -14.53 -5.61 -3.94
CA LEU A 45 -15.00 -6.88 -4.50
C LEU A 45 -16.48 -7.11 -4.19
N ALA A 46 -16.91 -6.86 -2.95
CA ALA A 46 -18.32 -6.95 -2.55
C ALA A 46 -19.21 -5.95 -3.32
N ALA A 47 -18.73 -4.73 -3.53
CA ALA A 47 -19.49 -3.66 -4.17
C ALA A 47 -19.77 -3.91 -5.65
N GLY A 48 -18.76 -4.30 -6.44
CA GLY A 48 -18.90 -4.38 -7.91
C GLY A 48 -18.46 -5.70 -8.56
N GLY A 49 -17.94 -6.66 -7.78
CA GLY A 49 -17.47 -7.94 -8.32
C GLY A 49 -16.08 -7.88 -8.97
N PRO A 50 -15.53 -9.05 -9.34
CA PRO A 50 -14.12 -9.20 -9.68
C PRO A 50 -13.69 -8.48 -10.97
N ALA A 51 -14.56 -8.40 -11.99
CA ALA A 51 -14.22 -7.68 -13.22
C ALA A 51 -14.24 -6.17 -13.02
N SER A 52 -15.17 -5.64 -12.22
CA SER A 52 -15.17 -4.22 -11.89
C SER A 52 -13.89 -3.85 -11.13
N LEU A 53 -13.48 -4.66 -10.15
CA LEU A 53 -12.27 -4.44 -9.35
C LEU A 53 -11.03 -4.27 -10.22
N LEU A 54 -10.85 -5.14 -11.23
CA LEU A 54 -9.70 -5.04 -12.13
C LEU A 54 -9.74 -3.81 -13.01
N LEU A 55 -10.91 -3.44 -13.52
CA LEU A 55 -11.07 -2.23 -14.34
C LEU A 55 -10.81 -0.97 -13.52
N THR A 56 -11.29 -0.92 -12.28
CA THR A 56 -11.09 0.23 -11.38
C THR A 56 -9.64 0.36 -10.93
N GLU A 57 -8.97 -0.76 -10.67
CA GLU A 57 -7.53 -0.79 -10.35
C GLU A 57 -6.69 -0.34 -11.54
N ALA A 58 -6.99 -0.82 -12.76
CA ALA A 58 -6.31 -0.40 -13.98
C ALA A 58 -6.50 1.11 -14.23
N LEU A 59 -7.74 1.62 -14.08
CA LEU A 59 -8.03 3.05 -14.23
C LEU A 59 -7.27 3.90 -13.20
N SER A 60 -7.23 3.45 -11.95
CA SER A 60 -6.51 4.14 -10.87
C SER A 60 -5.00 4.20 -11.16
N CYS A 61 -4.42 3.13 -11.71
CA CYS A 61 -3.02 3.11 -12.12
C CYS A 61 -2.74 4.07 -13.30
N ILE A 62 -3.68 4.23 -14.24
CA ILE A 62 -3.57 5.20 -15.34
C ILE A 62 -3.60 6.63 -14.79
N MET A 63 -4.54 6.94 -13.89
CA MET A 63 -4.62 8.25 -13.25
C MET A 63 -3.33 8.58 -12.48
N LEU A 64 -2.78 7.59 -11.78
CA LEU A 64 -1.49 7.73 -11.11
C LEU A 64 -0.37 8.04 -12.10
N TYR A 65 -0.29 7.32 -13.22
CA TYR A 65 0.73 7.54 -14.23
C TYR A 65 0.70 8.99 -14.75
N CYS A 66 -0.49 9.50 -15.07
CA CYS A 66 -0.68 10.88 -15.52
C CYS A 66 -0.27 11.93 -14.48
N ALA A 67 -0.43 11.64 -13.19
CA ALA A 67 0.02 12.54 -12.13
C ALA A 67 1.53 12.44 -11.87
N LEU A 68 2.12 11.26 -12.08
CA LEU A 68 3.52 11.00 -11.77
C LEU A 68 4.48 11.52 -12.81
N ASP A 69 4.17 11.33 -14.09
CA ASP A 69 5.06 11.70 -15.18
C ASP A 69 5.53 13.17 -15.08
N PRO A 70 4.64 14.18 -14.92
CA PRO A 70 5.07 15.57 -14.76
C PRO A 70 5.82 15.81 -13.44
N LEU A 71 5.44 15.12 -12.35
CA LEU A 71 6.12 15.27 -11.05
C LEU A 71 7.57 14.78 -11.12
N MET A 72 7.84 13.73 -11.89
CA MET A 72 9.20 13.20 -12.06
C MET A 72 10.08 14.09 -12.93
N GLU A 73 9.51 14.74 -13.94
CA GLU A 73 10.23 15.75 -14.72
C GLU A 73 10.62 16.94 -13.85
N MET A 74 9.71 17.41 -12.99
CA MET A 74 9.98 18.48 -12.02
C MET A 74 11.08 18.10 -11.02
N MET A 75 11.06 16.89 -10.46
CA MET A 75 12.10 16.40 -9.54
C MET A 75 13.50 16.36 -10.16
N VAL A 76 13.60 16.15 -11.47
CA VAL A 76 14.90 16.14 -12.16
C VAL A 76 15.38 17.53 -12.49
N TYR A 77 14.46 18.40 -12.90
CA TYR A 77 14.81 19.79 -13.15
C TYR A 77 15.27 20.49 -11.87
N GLN A 78 14.59 20.22 -10.75
CA GLN A 78 14.92 20.77 -9.45
C GLN A 78 14.95 19.68 -8.38
N PRO A 79 16.13 19.07 -8.10
CA PRO A 79 16.24 18.01 -7.10
C PRO A 79 16.08 18.50 -5.65
N SER A 80 16.15 19.82 -5.44
CA SER A 80 16.01 20.46 -4.13
C SER A 80 14.60 21.03 -3.98
N GLY A 81 13.68 20.23 -3.42
CA GLY A 81 12.34 20.67 -3.06
C GLY A 81 11.34 19.55 -2.85
N SER A 82 10.39 19.76 -1.93
CA SER A 82 9.23 18.88 -1.75
C SER A 82 8.26 19.08 -2.92
N PHE A 83 7.35 18.13 -3.14
CA PHE A 83 6.23 18.31 -4.08
C PHE A 83 5.42 19.59 -3.79
N ILE A 84 5.38 20.05 -2.53
CA ILE A 84 4.76 21.34 -2.15
C ILE A 84 5.59 22.52 -2.68
N CYS A 85 6.91 22.43 -2.66
CA CYS A 85 7.79 23.46 -3.24
C CYS A 85 7.64 23.52 -4.76
N PHE A 86 7.43 22.39 -5.42
CA PHE A 86 7.14 22.37 -6.86
C PHE A 86 5.80 23.04 -7.18
N ALA A 87 4.76 22.77 -6.39
CA ALA A 87 3.48 23.47 -6.51
C ALA A 87 3.63 24.99 -6.34
N TYR A 88 4.48 25.43 -5.41
CA TYR A 88 4.75 26.86 -5.16
C TYR A 88 5.47 27.52 -6.35
N HIS A 89 6.42 26.82 -6.96
CA HIS A 89 7.26 27.38 -8.02
C HIS A 89 6.59 27.35 -9.41
N TYR A 90 5.84 26.30 -9.71
CA TYR A 90 5.31 26.05 -11.06
C TYR A 90 3.82 26.34 -11.24
N ILE A 91 3.04 26.42 -10.16
CA ILE A 91 1.58 26.64 -10.24
C ILE A 91 1.23 28.00 -9.66
N ASP A 92 1.11 28.08 -8.34
CA ASP A 92 0.76 29.30 -7.60
C ASP A 92 0.96 29.08 -6.08
N PRO A 93 1.38 30.10 -5.31
CA PRO A 93 1.45 30.01 -3.85
C PRO A 93 0.16 29.56 -3.16
N ALA A 94 -1.02 29.95 -3.63
CA ALA A 94 -2.31 29.54 -3.06
C ALA A 94 -2.61 28.06 -3.32
N TRP A 95 -2.19 27.54 -4.48
CA TRP A 95 -2.29 26.11 -4.78
C TRP A 95 -1.37 25.30 -3.85
N ALA A 96 -0.14 25.75 -3.65
CA ALA A 96 0.81 25.12 -2.74
C ALA A 96 0.31 25.08 -1.30
N PHE A 97 -0.31 26.17 -0.81
CA PHE A 97 -0.94 26.21 0.51
C PHE A 97 -2.06 25.15 0.63
N THR A 98 -2.92 25.06 -0.38
CA THR A 98 -4.05 24.11 -0.40
C THR A 98 -3.56 22.66 -0.41
N VAL A 99 -2.59 22.34 -1.28
CA VAL A 99 -1.97 21.01 -1.35
C VAL A 99 -1.29 20.63 -0.04
N GLY A 100 -0.60 21.59 0.60
CA GLY A 100 0.02 21.39 1.91
C GLY A 100 -0.99 20.99 2.98
N TRP A 101 -2.15 21.68 3.07
CA TRP A 101 -3.20 21.32 4.02
C TRP A 101 -3.86 19.97 3.71
N ILE A 102 -4.14 19.69 2.45
CA ILE A 102 -4.67 18.38 2.03
C ILE A 102 -3.70 17.26 2.45
N TYR A 103 -2.40 17.48 2.29
CA TYR A 103 -1.38 16.52 2.71
C TYR A 103 -1.36 16.31 4.23
N VAL A 104 -1.46 17.39 5.02
CA VAL A 104 -1.54 17.29 6.48
C VAL A 104 -2.75 16.47 6.92
N PHE A 105 -3.93 16.70 6.36
CA PHE A 105 -5.12 15.91 6.66
C PHE A 105 -4.99 14.45 6.21
N HIS A 106 -4.31 14.21 5.09
CA HIS A 106 -3.98 12.86 4.65
C HIS A 106 -3.11 12.13 5.68
N CYS A 107 -2.04 12.77 6.17
CA CYS A 107 -1.17 12.23 7.21
C CYS A 107 -1.93 11.96 8.53
N PHE A 108 -2.85 12.83 8.92
CA PHE A 108 -3.67 12.61 10.12
C PHE A 108 -4.66 11.46 9.99
N THR A 109 -5.08 11.11 8.77
CA THR A 109 -6.05 10.04 8.54
C THR A 109 -5.38 8.67 8.39
N ILE A 110 -4.20 8.62 7.75
CA ILE A 110 -3.53 7.35 7.44
C ILE A 110 -2.96 6.66 8.70
N ILE A 111 -2.35 7.42 9.60
CA ILE A 111 -1.72 6.89 10.83
C ILE A 111 -2.73 6.15 11.73
N PRO A 112 -3.86 6.76 12.14
CA PRO A 112 -4.83 6.07 12.98
C PRO A 112 -5.49 4.90 12.24
N PHE A 113 -5.68 5.01 10.93
CA PHE A 113 -6.23 3.91 10.12
C PHE A 113 -5.34 2.66 10.23
N ASP A 114 -4.03 2.80 10.03
CA ASP A 114 -3.10 1.67 10.10
C ASP A 114 -3.00 1.08 11.51
N ILE A 115 -3.05 1.91 12.56
CA ILE A 115 -3.03 1.46 13.96
C ILE A 115 -4.30 0.65 14.28
N ILE A 116 -5.48 1.14 13.87
CA ILE A 116 -6.75 0.43 14.06
C ILE A 116 -6.74 -0.88 13.26
N ALA A 117 -6.20 -0.87 12.04
CA ALA A 117 -6.10 -2.07 11.23
C ALA A 117 -5.20 -3.13 11.87
N ALA A 118 -4.02 -2.74 12.35
CA ALA A 118 -3.11 -3.64 13.05
C ALA A 118 -3.73 -4.20 14.34
N ALA A 119 -4.42 -3.36 15.12
CA ALA A 119 -5.08 -3.80 16.35
C ALA A 119 -6.23 -4.80 16.07
N LYS A 120 -7.00 -4.57 14.99
CA LYS A 120 -8.04 -5.51 14.56
C LYS A 120 -7.46 -6.83 14.04
N MET A 121 -6.35 -6.79 13.29
CA MET A 121 -5.61 -8.01 12.91
C MET A 121 -5.21 -8.82 14.14
N MET A 122 -4.57 -8.18 15.13
CA MET A 122 -4.13 -8.89 16.35
C MET A 122 -5.29 -9.44 17.17
N LYS A 123 -6.43 -8.73 17.23
CA LYS A 123 -7.66 -9.25 17.85
C LYS A 123 -8.20 -10.49 17.12
N ALA A 124 -8.06 -10.57 15.80
CA ALA A 124 -8.44 -11.76 15.04
C ALA A 124 -7.53 -12.97 15.36
N PHE A 125 -6.25 -12.73 15.66
CA PHE A 125 -5.32 -13.79 16.09
C PHE A 125 -5.50 -14.21 17.56
N LEU A 126 -5.68 -13.24 18.48
CA LEU A 126 -5.91 -13.49 19.90
C LEU A 126 -7.25 -12.85 20.32
N PRO A 127 -8.38 -13.56 20.16
CA PRO A 127 -9.71 -13.01 20.43
C PRO A 127 -9.99 -12.75 21.92
N SER A 128 -9.22 -13.37 22.81
CA SER A 128 -9.34 -13.21 24.26
C SER A 128 -8.88 -11.85 24.78
N ILE A 129 -8.06 -11.12 24.02
CA ILE A 129 -7.45 -9.86 24.44
C ILE A 129 -8.28 -8.68 23.90
N ASN A 130 -8.56 -7.71 24.77
CA ASN A 130 -9.30 -6.49 24.39
C ASN A 130 -8.50 -5.67 23.36
N ILE A 131 -9.19 -5.14 22.34
CA ILE A 131 -8.62 -4.30 21.29
C ILE A 131 -7.88 -3.06 21.84
N ALA A 132 -8.32 -2.52 22.98
CA ALA A 132 -7.69 -1.36 23.62
C ALA A 132 -6.23 -1.63 23.99
N VAL A 133 -5.90 -2.86 24.43
CA VAL A 133 -4.54 -3.26 24.79
C VAL A 133 -3.64 -3.28 23.55
N TRP A 134 -4.16 -3.80 22.43
CA TRP A 134 -3.45 -3.80 21.16
C TRP A 134 -3.22 -2.37 20.64
N LEU A 135 -4.23 -1.49 20.71
CA LEU A 135 -4.11 -0.09 20.33
C LEU A 135 -3.02 0.63 21.13
N SER A 136 -3.03 0.52 22.46
CA SER A 136 -2.01 1.14 23.31
C SER A 136 -0.61 0.62 23.00
N THR A 137 -0.49 -0.70 22.74
CA THR A 137 0.81 -1.32 22.44
C THR A 137 1.39 -0.80 21.13
N PHE A 138 0.58 -0.70 20.07
CA PHE A 138 1.04 -0.16 18.78
C PHE A 138 1.40 1.32 18.86
N ILE A 139 0.63 2.12 19.59
CA ILE A 139 0.95 3.54 19.79
C ILE A 139 2.31 3.69 20.49
N VAL A 140 2.52 2.97 21.60
CA VAL A 140 3.79 3.01 22.34
C VAL A 140 4.96 2.54 21.47
N ALA A 141 4.79 1.44 20.72
CA ALA A 141 5.83 0.93 19.83
C ALA A 141 6.19 1.91 18.71
N LEU A 142 5.19 2.55 18.09
CA LEU A 142 5.42 3.57 17.07
C LEU A 142 6.11 4.79 17.64
N SER A 143 5.66 5.30 18.79
CA SER A 143 6.30 6.41 19.49
C SER A 143 7.75 6.10 19.87
N ALA A 144 8.04 4.90 20.37
CA ALA A 144 9.40 4.48 20.68
C ALA A 144 10.29 4.45 19.43
N THR A 145 9.75 3.96 18.31
CA THR A 145 10.51 3.88 17.05
C THR A 145 10.74 5.28 16.46
N SER A 146 9.79 6.20 16.58
CA SER A 146 9.97 7.60 16.16
C SER A 146 11.09 8.32 16.92
N LEU A 147 11.37 7.94 18.17
CA LEU A 147 12.45 8.51 18.98
C LEU A 147 13.83 7.88 18.69
N SER A 148 13.88 6.68 18.10
CA SER A 148 15.10 5.88 17.93
C SER A 148 16.05 6.31 16.79
N GLY A 149 15.80 7.48 16.19
CA GLY A 149 16.64 8.07 15.14
C GLY A 149 16.26 7.62 13.72
N THR A 150 16.34 8.56 12.78
CA THR A 150 15.83 8.40 11.40
C THR A 150 16.53 7.28 10.62
N THR A 151 17.84 7.09 10.84
CA THR A 151 18.63 6.08 10.12
C THR A 151 18.27 4.66 10.56
N TYR A 152 18.06 4.43 11.85
CA TYR A 152 17.63 3.12 12.37
C TYR A 152 16.20 2.80 11.92
N PHE A 153 15.31 3.79 11.99
CA PHE A 153 13.93 3.66 11.51
C PHE A 153 13.86 3.21 10.04
N MET A 154 14.65 3.82 9.16
CA MET A 154 14.68 3.46 7.73
C MET A 154 15.21 2.05 7.47
N GLN A 155 16.23 1.61 8.22
CA GLN A 155 16.79 0.26 8.07
C GLN A 155 15.78 -0.82 8.50
N ILE A 156 15.12 -0.62 9.65
CA ILE A 156 14.09 -1.55 10.15
C ILE A 156 12.90 -1.58 9.20
N SER A 157 12.45 -0.40 8.74
CA SER A 157 11.33 -0.29 7.80
C SER A 157 11.64 -0.98 6.47
N ALA A 158 12.87 -0.86 5.97
CA ALA A 158 13.30 -1.56 4.76
C ALA A 158 13.27 -3.09 4.92
N LEU A 159 13.72 -3.62 6.06
CA LEU A 159 13.67 -5.05 6.34
C LEU A 159 12.22 -5.56 6.44
N LEU A 160 11.37 -4.83 7.16
CA LEU A 160 9.95 -5.15 7.27
C LEU A 160 9.25 -5.11 5.91
N THR A 161 9.64 -4.18 5.04
CA THR A 161 9.07 -4.10 3.68
C THR A 161 9.48 -5.28 2.82
N LEU A 162 10.73 -5.72 2.93
CA LEU A 162 11.17 -6.93 2.24
C LEU A 162 10.37 -8.15 2.68
N ALA A 163 10.15 -8.31 3.99
CA ALA A 163 9.34 -9.39 4.53
C ALA A 163 7.88 -9.31 4.04
N LYS A 164 7.27 -8.11 4.04
CA LYS A 164 5.92 -7.88 3.49
C LYS A 164 5.84 -8.25 2.00
N LEU A 165 6.82 -7.85 1.20
CA LEU A 165 6.82 -8.14 -0.24
C LEU A 165 6.91 -9.64 -0.51
N ILE A 166 7.79 -10.35 0.21
CA ILE A 166 7.91 -11.82 0.13
C ILE A 166 6.59 -12.49 0.52
N MET A 167 5.93 -12.00 1.58
CA MET A 167 4.65 -12.55 2.04
C MET A 167 3.55 -12.38 1.00
N ILE A 168 3.40 -11.19 0.41
CA ILE A 168 2.36 -10.89 -0.58
C ILE A 168 2.56 -11.69 -1.86
N THR A 169 3.80 -11.71 -2.37
CA THR A 169 4.15 -12.47 -3.56
C THR A 169 4.04 -13.99 -3.32
N GLY A 170 4.49 -14.47 -2.16
CA GLY A 170 4.37 -15.87 -1.75
C GLY A 170 2.92 -16.31 -1.65
N LEU A 171 2.06 -15.55 -0.98
CA LEU A 171 0.64 -15.86 -0.84
C LEU A 171 -0.07 -15.84 -2.21
N GLY A 172 0.22 -14.86 -3.06
CA GLY A 172 -0.37 -14.82 -4.40
C GLY A 172 0.10 -15.95 -5.32
N LEU A 173 1.36 -16.40 -5.21
CA LEU A 173 1.81 -17.58 -5.94
C LEU A 173 1.14 -18.85 -5.41
N LEU A 174 0.91 -18.93 -4.09
CA LEU A 174 0.20 -20.04 -3.47
C LEU A 174 -1.25 -20.12 -3.96
N THR A 175 -1.99 -19.01 -4.05
CA THR A 175 -3.37 -19.02 -4.57
C THR A 175 -3.44 -19.52 -6.01
N VAL A 176 -2.49 -19.12 -6.87
CA VAL A 176 -2.38 -19.59 -8.27
C VAL A 176 -2.01 -21.08 -8.32
N SER A 177 -1.13 -21.55 -7.43
CA SER A 177 -0.72 -22.96 -7.37
C SER A 177 -1.84 -23.88 -6.88
N LEU A 178 -2.62 -23.44 -5.89
CA LEU A 178 -3.79 -24.16 -5.37
C LEU A 178 -4.91 -24.19 -6.41
N ALA A 179 -5.06 -23.13 -7.19
CA ALA A 179 -5.96 -23.10 -8.33
C ALA A 179 -5.62 -24.18 -9.37
N SER A 180 -4.33 -24.49 -9.55
CA SER A 180 -3.89 -25.46 -10.57
C SER A 180 -3.98 -26.93 -10.10
N LYS A 181 -4.12 -27.20 -8.79
CA LYS A 181 -4.19 -28.57 -8.25
C LYS A 181 -5.60 -29.15 -8.28
N LYS A 182 -5.79 -30.17 -9.11
CA LYS A 182 -7.04 -30.87 -9.39
C LYS A 182 -7.55 -31.83 -8.28
N GLY A 183 -7.28 -31.55 -6.99
CA GLY A 183 -7.49 -32.55 -5.92
C GLY A 183 -7.65 -32.06 -4.48
N LEU A 184 -7.95 -30.79 -4.23
CA LEU A 184 -8.44 -30.31 -2.92
C LEU A 184 -9.99 -30.38 -2.88
N PRO A 185 -10.64 -30.39 -1.68
CA PRO A 185 -12.08 -30.63 -1.53
C PRO A 185 -12.97 -29.83 -2.51
N PRO A 186 -14.17 -30.34 -2.87
CA PRO A 186 -14.86 -30.13 -4.15
C PRO A 186 -15.33 -28.71 -4.51
N GLU A 187 -14.92 -27.67 -3.78
CA GLU A 187 -15.45 -26.30 -3.91
C GLU A 187 -14.49 -25.27 -4.52
N TYR A 188 -13.19 -25.54 -4.64
CA TYR A 188 -12.25 -24.55 -5.20
C TYR A 188 -11.98 -24.79 -6.69
N LYS A 189 -12.82 -24.22 -7.57
CA LYS A 189 -12.52 -24.14 -9.00
C LYS A 189 -12.02 -22.73 -9.36
N PRO A 190 -10.83 -22.62 -9.96
CA PRO A 190 -10.30 -21.33 -10.40
C PRO A 190 -11.27 -20.67 -11.37
N PHE A 191 -11.50 -19.36 -11.18
CA PHE A 191 -12.39 -18.57 -12.03
C PHE A 191 -13.87 -19.02 -12.04
N GLU A 192 -14.30 -19.92 -11.16
CA GLU A 192 -15.74 -20.24 -11.05
C GLU A 192 -16.51 -19.01 -10.57
N TYR A 193 -15.95 -18.21 -9.66
CA TYR A 193 -16.55 -16.97 -9.17
C TYR A 193 -16.71 -15.87 -10.24
N TRP A 194 -15.94 -15.94 -11.34
CA TRP A 194 -16.11 -15.06 -12.49
C TRP A 194 -17.29 -15.48 -13.39
N LYS A 195 -17.70 -16.74 -13.32
CA LYS A 195 -18.79 -17.31 -14.12
C LYS A 195 -20.09 -17.44 -13.34
N ARG A 196 -20.03 -17.78 -12.04
CA ARG A 196 -21.16 -17.91 -11.11
C ARG A 196 -20.69 -17.39 -9.74
N PRO A 197 -21.23 -16.29 -9.20
CA PRO A 197 -22.50 -15.62 -9.53
C PRO A 197 -22.45 -14.58 -10.67
N GLY A 198 -21.27 -14.28 -11.23
CA GLY A 198 -21.10 -13.36 -12.37
C GLY A 198 -19.88 -12.44 -12.22
N ALA A 199 -19.40 -11.84 -13.31
CA ALA A 199 -18.19 -11.02 -13.26
C ALA A 199 -18.42 -9.60 -12.69
N PHE A 200 -19.67 -9.13 -12.74
CA PHE A 200 -20.09 -7.80 -12.28
C PHE A 200 -21.19 -7.91 -11.23
N ASN A 201 -21.12 -7.06 -10.20
CA ASN A 201 -22.15 -6.86 -9.20
C ASN A 201 -22.64 -5.40 -9.24
N GLY A 202 -23.93 -5.16 -9.03
CA GLY A 202 -24.48 -3.80 -8.87
C GLY A 202 -24.43 -2.86 -10.09
N GLY A 203 -24.05 -3.33 -11.29
CA GLY A 203 -24.00 -2.54 -12.52
C GLY A 203 -23.07 -1.32 -12.43
N LEU A 204 -23.45 -0.18 -13.03
CA LEU A 204 -22.65 1.04 -13.02
C LEU A 204 -22.46 1.62 -11.60
N PHE A 205 -23.46 1.49 -10.73
CA PHE A 205 -23.37 1.93 -9.34
C PHE A 205 -22.43 1.06 -8.51
N GLY A 206 -22.44 -0.26 -8.75
CA GLY A 206 -21.46 -1.19 -8.17
C GLY A 206 -20.04 -0.85 -8.62
N ALA A 207 -19.84 -0.60 -9.92
CA ALA A 207 -18.56 -0.16 -10.46
C ALA A 207 -18.08 1.19 -9.89
N ALA A 208 -18.98 2.15 -9.69
CA ALA A 208 -18.66 3.42 -9.04
C ALA A 208 -18.28 3.26 -7.56
N GLY A 209 -18.98 2.36 -6.84
CA GLY A 209 -18.62 1.99 -5.47
C GLY A 209 -17.25 1.31 -5.40
N THR A 210 -16.96 0.40 -6.34
CA THR A 210 -15.64 -0.21 -6.48
C THR A 210 -14.58 0.85 -6.76
N LEU A 211 -14.84 1.84 -7.62
CA LEU A 211 -13.90 2.94 -7.88
C LEU A 211 -13.61 3.75 -6.61
N PHE A 212 -14.61 3.98 -5.77
CA PHE A 212 -14.41 4.72 -4.51
C PHE A 212 -13.50 3.96 -3.53
N PHE A 213 -13.73 2.65 -3.36
CA PHE A 213 -12.92 1.83 -2.46
C PHE A 213 -11.53 1.51 -3.03
N SER A 214 -11.46 1.17 -4.32
CA SER A 214 -10.21 0.86 -5.04
C SER A 214 -9.37 2.12 -5.25
N GLY A 215 -10.01 3.26 -5.50
CA GLY A 215 -9.42 4.57 -5.79
C GLY A 215 -8.67 5.21 -4.61
N THR A 216 -8.51 4.49 -3.50
CA THR A 216 -7.47 4.78 -2.51
C THR A 216 -6.16 5.08 -3.21
N SER A 217 -5.76 6.35 -3.15
CA SER A 217 -4.64 6.83 -3.94
C SER A 217 -3.35 6.15 -3.50
N PRO A 218 -2.56 5.62 -4.44
CA PRO A 218 -1.30 4.97 -4.11
C PRO A 218 -0.36 6.00 -3.48
N SER A 219 0.01 5.71 -2.23
CA SER A 219 0.93 6.53 -1.42
C SER A 219 2.38 6.07 -1.65
N GLY A 220 3.39 6.83 -1.22
CA GLY A 220 4.80 6.41 -1.26
C GLY A 220 5.66 7.13 -2.28
N LEU A 221 5.07 7.77 -3.29
CA LEU A 221 5.80 8.61 -4.25
C LEU A 221 6.10 10.00 -3.68
N ASP A 222 5.22 10.47 -2.80
CA ASP A 222 5.44 11.60 -1.91
C ASP A 222 6.68 11.37 -1.02
N ILE A 223 6.82 10.17 -0.44
CA ILE A 223 8.00 9.80 0.36
C ILE A 223 9.28 9.83 -0.47
N LEU A 224 9.24 9.37 -1.72
CA LEU A 224 10.40 9.44 -2.60
C LEU A 224 10.79 10.89 -2.91
N SER A 225 9.81 11.76 -3.17
CA SER A 225 10.06 13.18 -3.45
C SER A 225 10.62 13.94 -2.24
N LEU A 226 10.18 13.58 -1.04
CA LEU A 226 10.70 14.13 0.21
C LEU A 226 12.09 13.58 0.53
N GLY A 227 12.26 12.26 0.44
CA GLY A 227 13.49 11.56 0.77
C GLY A 227 14.62 11.78 -0.25
N ALA A 228 14.32 12.09 -1.51
CA ALA A 228 15.33 12.44 -2.51
C ALA A 228 16.18 13.62 -2.05
N GLN A 229 15.59 14.61 -1.37
CA GLN A 229 16.31 15.77 -0.84
C GLN A 229 17.31 15.41 0.28
N GLU A 230 16.98 14.41 1.09
CA GLU A 230 17.80 13.96 2.23
C GLU A 230 18.86 12.93 1.85
N SER A 231 18.82 12.44 0.60
CA SER A 231 19.64 11.33 0.13
C SER A 231 20.71 11.77 -0.87
N ASN A 232 21.74 10.93 -1.04
CA ASN A 232 22.70 11.08 -2.14
C ASN A 232 22.08 10.58 -3.46
N SER A 233 21.01 11.21 -3.94
CA SER A 233 20.35 10.85 -5.19
C SER A 233 20.79 11.75 -6.34
N THR A 234 21.13 11.12 -7.48
CA THR A 234 21.33 11.77 -8.78
C THR A 234 19.97 11.85 -9.51
N PRO A 235 19.72 12.86 -10.37
CA PRO A 235 18.45 12.95 -11.09
C PRO A 235 18.06 11.67 -11.86
N ASP A 236 19.03 10.98 -12.44
CA ASP A 236 18.81 9.70 -13.14
C ASP A 236 18.34 8.59 -12.18
N THR A 237 18.92 8.53 -10.98
CA THR A 237 18.51 7.54 -9.95
C THR A 237 17.10 7.81 -9.44
N VAL A 238 16.70 9.08 -9.36
CA VAL A 238 15.32 9.47 -9.02
C VAL A 238 14.37 9.02 -10.12
N ARG A 239 14.63 9.34 -11.40
CA ARG A 239 13.79 8.89 -12.52
C ARG A 239 13.64 7.38 -12.58
N LEU A 240 14.75 6.66 -12.51
CA LEU A 240 14.75 5.19 -12.59
C LEU A 240 13.98 4.59 -11.40
N GLY A 241 14.24 5.10 -10.19
CA GLY A 241 13.60 4.64 -8.96
C GLY A 241 12.09 4.86 -8.97
N SER A 242 11.62 6.03 -9.40
CA SER A 242 10.20 6.34 -9.51
C SER A 242 9.49 5.48 -10.55
N ARG A 243 10.10 5.27 -11.72
CA ARG A 243 9.53 4.39 -12.75
C ARG A 243 9.48 2.94 -12.28
N ALA A 244 10.52 2.47 -11.59
CA ALA A 244 10.54 1.14 -10.99
C ALA A 244 9.45 0.98 -9.91
N LEU A 245 9.29 1.98 -9.04
CA LEU A 245 8.22 2.05 -8.03
C LEU A 245 6.84 1.97 -8.68
N PHE A 246 6.59 2.78 -9.72
CA PHE A 246 5.33 2.80 -10.45
C PHE A 246 4.99 1.44 -11.07
N TRP A 247 5.93 0.84 -11.79
CA TRP A 247 5.72 -0.47 -12.42
C TRP A 247 5.54 -1.59 -11.40
N THR A 248 6.29 -1.54 -10.30
CA THR A 248 6.17 -2.51 -9.20
C THR A 248 4.79 -2.41 -8.55
N LEU A 249 4.35 -1.19 -8.21
CA LEU A 249 3.03 -0.95 -7.62
C LEU A 249 1.90 -1.38 -8.56
N THR A 250 1.96 -0.96 -9.83
CA THR A 250 0.92 -1.29 -10.82
C THR A 250 0.80 -2.80 -11.00
N THR A 251 1.94 -3.49 -11.15
CA THR A 251 1.95 -4.96 -11.33
C THR A 251 1.38 -5.67 -10.10
N LEU A 252 1.80 -5.28 -8.89
CA LEU A 252 1.34 -5.91 -7.66
C LEU A 252 -0.15 -5.68 -7.40
N ARG A 253 -0.68 -4.50 -7.72
CA ARG A 253 -2.11 -4.20 -7.54
C ARG A 253 -2.98 -5.00 -8.49
N ILE A 254 -2.61 -5.05 -9.78
CA ILE A 254 -3.31 -5.89 -10.76
C ILE A 254 -3.23 -7.36 -10.35
N PHE A 255 -2.04 -7.83 -9.96
CA PHE A 255 -1.85 -9.19 -9.49
C PHE A 255 -2.72 -9.52 -8.27
N ASN A 256 -2.77 -8.63 -7.28
CA ASN A 256 -3.58 -8.81 -6.08
C ASN A 256 -5.08 -8.78 -6.38
N ALA A 257 -5.53 -7.92 -7.28
CA ALA A 257 -6.92 -7.87 -7.72
C ALA A 257 -7.35 -9.16 -8.46
N VAL A 258 -6.46 -9.73 -9.28
CA VAL A 258 -6.71 -11.04 -9.92
C VAL A 258 -6.77 -12.13 -8.87
N ALA A 259 -5.81 -12.17 -7.94
CA ALA A 259 -5.77 -13.17 -6.87
C ALA A 259 -7.03 -13.12 -6.00
N ALA A 260 -7.44 -11.92 -5.58
CA ALA A 260 -8.66 -11.70 -4.79
C ALA A 260 -9.93 -12.16 -5.53
N GLY A 261 -10.02 -11.92 -6.83
CA GLY A 261 -11.14 -12.37 -7.66
C GLY A 261 -11.20 -13.89 -7.87
N ILE A 262 -10.13 -14.63 -7.59
CA ILE A 262 -10.11 -16.11 -7.64
C ILE A 262 -10.45 -16.71 -6.27
N GLU A 263 -10.12 -16.02 -5.17
CA GLU A 263 -10.21 -16.58 -3.82
C GLU A 263 -11.61 -16.50 -3.18
N ALA A 264 -12.44 -15.52 -3.57
CA ALA A 264 -13.72 -15.28 -2.88
C ALA A 264 -14.87 -14.91 -3.85
N PRO A 265 -16.08 -15.45 -3.63
CA PRO A 265 -17.28 -14.95 -4.27
C PRO A 265 -17.66 -13.58 -3.71
N PHE A 266 -18.06 -12.65 -4.57
CA PHE A 266 -18.50 -11.31 -4.17
C PHE A 266 -19.82 -11.29 -3.36
N THR A 267 -20.55 -12.41 -3.31
CA THR A 267 -21.84 -12.55 -2.60
C THR A 267 -21.70 -12.83 -1.09
N ASP A 268 -20.48 -13.00 -0.58
CA ASP A 268 -20.27 -13.29 0.83
C ASP A 268 -20.46 -12.01 1.68
N LEU A 269 -21.51 -12.02 2.53
CA LEU A 269 -21.83 -10.92 3.46
C LEU A 269 -20.68 -10.62 4.43
N ARG A 270 -19.75 -11.57 4.63
CA ARG A 270 -18.56 -11.42 5.47
C ARG A 270 -17.50 -10.47 4.87
N LEU A 271 -17.58 -10.11 3.59
CA LEU A 271 -16.73 -9.08 2.96
C LEU A 271 -17.16 -7.65 3.32
N LEU A 272 -18.36 -7.49 3.89
CA LEU A 272 -18.91 -6.20 4.33
C LEU A 272 -18.74 -5.98 5.83
N ASP A 273 -18.53 -7.06 6.59
CA ASP A 273 -18.43 -6.99 8.04
C ASP A 273 -16.97 -6.71 8.46
N SER A 274 -16.77 -5.51 9.02
CA SER A 274 -15.45 -5.01 9.41
C SER A 274 -14.76 -5.82 10.52
N HIS A 275 -15.47 -6.79 11.10
CA HIS A 275 -14.97 -7.71 12.10
C HIS A 275 -14.43 -9.02 11.50
N SER A 276 -14.83 -9.40 10.28
CA SER A 276 -14.43 -10.66 9.60
C SER A 276 -13.36 -10.51 8.51
N ASP A 277 -13.15 -9.33 7.93
CA ASP A 277 -12.07 -9.09 6.94
C ASP A 277 -10.69 -9.46 7.51
N TYR A 278 -10.47 -9.19 8.80
CA TYR A 278 -9.25 -9.55 9.52
C TYR A 278 -9.15 -11.05 9.83
N GLY A 279 -10.30 -11.71 9.99
CA GLY A 279 -10.40 -13.14 10.22
C GLY A 279 -10.09 -13.98 8.99
N ARG A 280 -10.31 -13.48 7.76
CA ARG A 280 -9.85 -14.16 6.52
C ARG A 280 -8.35 -14.06 6.32
N VAL A 281 -7.70 -12.94 6.64
CA VAL A 281 -6.23 -12.90 6.60
C VAL A 281 -5.65 -13.90 7.59
N SER A 282 -6.15 -13.97 8.83
CA SER A 282 -5.66 -14.96 9.80
C SER A 282 -6.01 -16.40 9.41
N THR A 283 -7.23 -16.68 8.93
CA THR A 283 -7.64 -18.06 8.55
C THR A 283 -7.08 -18.51 7.22
N THR A 284 -6.92 -17.65 6.20
CA THR A 284 -6.18 -17.98 4.98
C THR A 284 -4.70 -18.17 5.31
N PHE A 285 -4.13 -17.37 6.22
CA PHE A 285 -2.76 -17.57 6.70
C PHE A 285 -2.62 -18.88 7.48
N ASP A 286 -3.52 -19.22 8.41
CA ASP A 286 -3.53 -20.46 9.19
C ASP A 286 -3.83 -21.69 8.34
N ASN A 287 -4.77 -21.62 7.39
CA ASN A 287 -5.09 -22.73 6.49
C ASN A 287 -3.94 -22.99 5.50
N THR A 288 -3.25 -21.93 5.05
CA THR A 288 -2.14 -22.06 4.10
C THR A 288 -0.83 -22.46 4.81
N PHE A 289 -0.53 -21.92 6.00
CA PHE A 289 0.59 -22.37 6.84
C PHE A 289 0.35 -23.79 7.39
N GLY A 290 -0.88 -24.10 7.80
CA GLY A 290 -1.29 -25.44 8.25
C GLY A 290 -1.17 -26.48 7.15
N CYS A 291 -1.46 -26.13 5.89
CA CYS A 291 -1.20 -27.01 4.73
C CYS A 291 0.29 -27.18 4.40
N LEU A 292 1.15 -26.20 4.70
CA LEU A 292 2.59 -26.26 4.42
C LEU A 292 3.39 -26.96 5.53
N TRP A 293 2.91 -26.96 6.77
CA TRP A 293 3.63 -27.49 7.93
C TRP A 293 2.89 -28.58 8.73
N GLY A 294 1.68 -28.98 8.34
CA GLY A 294 0.92 -30.04 9.02
C GLY A 294 0.45 -29.68 10.44
N ILE A 295 0.56 -28.42 10.86
CA ILE A 295 0.07 -27.92 12.14
C ILE A 295 -1.31 -27.30 11.90
N GLN A 296 -2.36 -28.13 11.92
CA GLN A 296 -3.72 -27.63 12.13
C GLN A 296 -3.92 -27.41 13.63
N GLY A 297 -4.31 -26.19 14.04
CA GLY A 297 -4.87 -25.96 15.37
C GLY A 297 -4.17 -24.94 16.28
N PHE A 298 -3.52 -23.90 15.77
CA PHE A 298 -2.98 -22.84 16.67
C PHE A 298 -4.01 -21.76 17.05
N VAL A 299 -5.09 -21.60 16.28
CA VAL A 299 -6.26 -20.78 16.67
C VAL A 299 -7.43 -21.72 16.93
N GLY A 300 -7.58 -22.10 18.19
CA GLY A 300 -8.77 -22.81 18.66
C GLY A 300 -10.00 -21.93 18.46
N THR A 301 -10.87 -22.33 17.53
CA THR A 301 -12.22 -21.83 17.43
C THR A 301 -13.02 -22.36 18.63
N GLY A 302 -13.19 -21.53 19.64
CA GLY A 302 -14.31 -21.60 20.58
C GLY A 302 -15.34 -20.56 20.20
#